data_AF-A0A1R1SQS2-F1
#
_entry.id   AF-A0A1R1SQS2-F1
#
_cell.length_a   1.000
_cell.length_b   1.000
_cell.length_c   1.000
_cell.angle_alpha   90.00
_cell.angle_beta   90.00
_cell.angle_gamma   90.00
#
_symmetry.space_group_name_H-M   'P 1'
#
loop_
_entity.id
_entity.type
_entity.pdbx_description
1 polymer ?
#
loop_
_entity_poly.entity_id
_entity_poly.type
_entity_poly.pdbx_seq_one_letter_code
_entity_poly.pdbx_strand_id
1 'polypeptide(L)'
;MASAVASGARQLLAHVEVSLVRAEEERDAAERAKAERERELVAERNHGRELKSELDKLTDSVHRGEVLGAEKRLRIEQLETKALEELGVEPAGLIAEYGPDQPVPPSPPAEGEVLPEDPDHPRNQPVRYVRAQQEKRLKAAERAYQQLGKVNPLALEEFAALEERHKFLSEQLEDLKKTRADLLQVVKEVDERVEQVFTEAYRDTAREFEGVFSRLFPGGEGRLVLTDPENMLTTGVDVEARPPGKKVKRLSLLSGGERSLTAVALLVSIFKARPSPFYVMDEVEAALDDTNLQRLIRIMEELQESSQLIVITHQKRTMEVADALYGVSMQGDGVSKVISQRLR
;
A
#
# COMPACT_ATOMS: atom_id res chain seq x y z
N MET A 1 117.75 65.54 77.62
CA MET A 1 116.67 64.60 77.19
C MET A 1 115.74 65.19 76.12
N ALA A 2 115.24 66.42 76.24
CA ALA A 2 114.30 67.01 75.26
C ALA A 2 114.81 67.08 73.79
N SER A 3 116.10 67.40 73.58
CA SER A 3 116.69 67.52 72.22
C SER A 3 116.79 66.19 71.46
N ALA A 4 117.13 65.09 72.16
CA ALA A 4 117.21 63.76 71.56
C ALA A 4 115.81 63.25 71.12
N VAL A 5 114.79 63.53 71.94
CA VAL A 5 113.39 63.23 71.60
C VAL A 5 112.93 64.04 70.38
N ALA A 6 113.28 65.32 70.30
CA ALA A 6 112.94 66.18 69.15
C ALA A 6 113.66 65.78 67.85
N SER A 7 114.86 65.21 67.93
CA SER A 7 115.58 64.65 66.78
C SER A 7 114.97 63.33 66.32
N GLY A 8 114.70 62.42 67.26
CA GLY A 8 114.04 61.15 66.97
C GLY A 8 112.64 61.35 66.37
N ALA A 9 111.85 62.29 66.90
CA ALA A 9 110.54 62.65 66.36
C ALA A 9 110.60 63.18 64.92
N ARG A 10 111.60 64.00 64.57
CA ARG A 10 111.78 64.51 63.21
C ARG A 10 112.18 63.41 62.22
N GLN A 11 113.03 62.49 62.65
CA GLN A 11 113.45 61.37 61.81
C GLN A 11 112.29 60.38 61.58
N LEU A 12 111.48 60.14 62.62
CA LEU A 12 110.25 59.35 62.51
C LEU A 12 109.23 60.03 61.59
N LEU A 13 109.05 61.34 61.71
CA LEU A 13 108.18 62.12 60.82
C LEU A 13 108.61 61.97 59.36
N ALA A 14 109.89 62.10 59.04
CA ALA A 14 110.40 61.93 57.68
C ALA A 14 110.16 60.51 57.13
N HIS A 15 110.33 59.46 57.95
CA HIS A 15 110.01 58.08 57.55
C HIS A 15 108.50 57.86 57.35
N VAL A 16 107.66 58.49 58.19
CA VAL A 16 106.21 58.44 58.05
C VAL A 16 105.75 59.18 56.80
N GLU A 17 106.33 60.33 56.47
CA GLU A 17 106.03 61.09 55.25
C GLU A 17 106.37 60.28 53.99
N VAL A 18 107.55 59.64 53.93
CA VAL A 18 107.92 58.77 52.80
C VAL A 18 106.97 57.56 52.69
N SER A 19 106.61 56.95 53.82
CA SER A 19 105.68 55.81 53.83
C SER A 19 104.27 56.22 53.41
N LEU A 20 103.83 57.44 53.77
CA LEU A 20 102.54 58.00 53.37
C LEU A 20 102.50 58.22 51.87
N VAL A 21 103.51 58.87 51.28
CA VAL A 21 103.58 59.10 49.82
C VAL A 21 103.57 57.78 49.06
N ARG A 22 104.36 56.78 49.50
CA ARG A 22 104.36 55.46 48.87
C ARG A 22 103.00 54.76 48.98
N ALA A 23 102.36 54.84 50.14
CA ALA A 23 101.03 54.27 50.35
C ALA A 23 99.97 54.97 49.49
N GLU A 24 100.08 56.29 49.30
CA GLU A 24 99.21 57.06 48.39
C GLU A 24 99.43 56.65 46.92
N GLU A 25 100.68 56.49 46.47
CA GLU A 25 100.98 56.02 45.11
C GLU A 25 100.49 54.60 44.85
N GLU A 26 100.68 53.68 45.81
CA GLU A 26 100.18 52.30 45.74
C GLU A 26 98.64 52.27 45.73
N ARG A 27 97.99 53.11 46.56
CA ARG A 27 96.52 53.26 46.55
C ARG A 27 96.04 53.79 45.20
N ASP A 28 96.63 54.86 44.68
CA ASP A 28 96.22 55.48 43.42
C ASP A 28 96.44 54.54 42.23
N ALA A 29 97.51 53.75 42.25
CA ALA A 29 97.73 52.69 41.26
C ALA A 29 96.66 51.59 41.34
N ALA A 30 96.33 51.13 42.56
CA ALA A 30 95.28 50.14 42.78
C ALA A 30 93.89 50.67 42.38
N GLU A 31 93.57 51.94 42.66
CA GLU A 31 92.32 52.57 42.26
C GLU A 31 92.20 52.71 40.74
N ARG A 32 93.29 53.09 40.04
CA ARG A 32 93.32 53.11 38.57
C ARG A 32 93.11 51.73 37.97
N ALA A 33 93.82 50.71 38.47
CA ALA A 33 93.66 49.33 37.99
C ALA A 33 92.24 48.80 38.26
N LYS A 34 91.67 49.08 39.43
CA LYS A 34 90.28 48.74 39.76
C LYS A 34 89.30 49.42 38.80
N ALA A 35 89.46 50.71 38.56
CA ALA A 35 88.60 51.46 37.64
C ALA A 35 88.67 50.94 36.20
N GLU A 36 89.85 50.54 35.73
CA GLU A 36 90.02 49.90 34.41
C GLU A 36 89.29 48.55 34.34
N ARG A 37 89.49 47.68 35.34
CA ARG A 37 88.79 46.38 35.42
C ARG A 37 87.29 46.52 35.55
N GLU A 38 86.80 47.51 36.29
CA GLU A 38 85.37 47.80 36.38
C GLU A 38 84.79 48.25 35.03
N ARG A 39 85.52 49.07 34.27
CA ARG A 39 85.12 49.46 32.90
C ARG A 39 85.10 48.27 31.95
N GLU A 40 86.13 47.43 31.96
CA GLU A 40 86.18 46.19 31.16
C GLU A 40 85.00 45.27 31.50
N LEU A 41 84.74 45.06 32.80
CA LEU A 41 83.63 44.23 33.26
C LEU A 41 82.27 44.77 32.83
N VAL A 42 82.08 46.10 32.84
CA VAL A 42 80.85 46.73 32.36
C VAL A 42 80.71 46.58 30.85
N ALA A 43 81.79 46.74 30.09
CA ALA A 43 81.79 46.55 28.64
C ALA A 43 81.42 45.11 28.26
N GLU A 44 82.06 44.12 28.88
CA GLU A 44 81.75 42.69 28.65
C GLU A 44 80.32 42.32 29.07
N ARG A 45 79.82 42.88 30.18
CA ARG A 45 78.42 42.68 30.58
C ARG A 45 77.42 43.27 29.58
N ASN A 46 77.72 44.43 29.02
CA ASN A 46 76.88 45.04 28.00
C ASN A 46 76.92 44.22 26.71
N HIS A 47 78.09 43.76 26.28
CA HIS A 47 78.24 42.88 25.13
C HIS A 47 77.47 41.56 25.31
N GLY A 48 77.57 40.95 26.50
CA GLY A 48 76.78 39.76 26.84
C GLY A 48 75.26 39.99 26.83
N ARG A 49 74.79 41.19 27.21
CA ARG A 49 73.37 41.56 27.12
C ARG A 49 72.91 41.74 25.67
N GLU A 50 73.74 42.35 24.82
CA GLU A 50 73.45 42.51 23.39
C GLU A 50 73.35 41.16 22.69
N LEU A 51 74.37 40.30 22.86
CA LEU A 51 74.37 38.95 22.30
C LEU A 51 73.18 38.11 22.79
N LYS A 52 72.81 38.23 24.07
CA LYS A 52 71.61 37.57 24.60
C LYS A 52 70.34 38.08 23.92
N SER A 53 70.21 39.39 23.71
CA SER A 53 69.04 39.94 23.02
C SER A 53 68.95 39.49 21.56
N GLU A 54 70.09 39.37 20.86
CA GLU A 54 70.13 38.81 19.52
C GLU A 54 69.76 37.32 19.49
N LEU A 55 70.27 36.54 20.45
CA LEU A 55 69.92 35.12 20.61
C LEU A 55 68.42 34.93 20.86
N ASP A 56 67.83 35.73 21.76
CA ASP A 56 66.40 35.67 22.06
C ASP A 56 65.57 35.98 20.80
N LYS A 57 65.93 37.04 20.04
CA LYS A 57 65.27 37.38 18.76
C LYS A 57 65.36 36.27 17.72
N LEU A 58 66.54 35.65 17.58
CA LEU A 58 66.75 34.58 16.62
C LEU A 58 65.96 33.32 17.02
N THR A 59 65.95 32.99 18.32
CA THR A 59 65.19 31.87 18.88
C THR A 59 63.70 32.04 18.62
N ASP A 60 63.15 33.23 18.87
CA ASP A 60 61.74 33.54 18.60
C ASP A 60 61.40 33.41 17.10
N SER A 61 62.31 33.83 16.22
CA SER A 61 62.13 33.70 14.76
C SER A 61 62.13 32.23 14.32
N VAL A 62 63.03 31.42 14.85
CA VAL A 62 63.10 29.98 14.56
C VAL A 62 61.85 29.29 15.06
N HIS A 63 61.46 29.54 16.32
CA HIS A 63 60.27 28.93 16.91
C HIS A 63 58.99 29.29 16.13
N ARG A 64 58.85 30.56 15.71
CA ARG A 64 57.74 30.97 14.83
C ARG A 64 57.74 30.20 13.51
N GLY A 65 58.91 30.03 12.90
CA GLY A 65 59.07 29.25 11.67
C GLY A 65 58.68 27.78 11.86
N GLU A 66 59.09 27.16 12.97
CA GLU A 66 58.75 25.79 13.32
C GLU A 66 57.25 25.59 13.51
N VAL A 67 56.59 26.51 14.24
CA VAL A 67 55.14 26.50 14.47
C VAL A 67 54.38 26.64 13.14
N LEU A 68 54.76 27.59 12.28
CA LEU A 68 54.15 27.75 10.96
C LEU A 68 54.38 26.51 10.09
N GLY A 69 55.58 25.93 10.13
CA GLY A 69 55.90 24.70 9.42
C GLY A 69 55.05 23.51 9.89
N ALA A 70 54.86 23.36 11.19
CA ALA A 70 53.99 22.34 11.77
C ALA A 70 52.51 22.54 11.35
N GLU A 71 52.01 23.78 11.39
CA GLU A 71 50.65 24.10 10.95
C GLU A 71 50.43 23.76 9.47
N LYS A 72 51.38 24.12 8.60
CA LYS A 72 51.29 23.82 7.16
C LYS A 72 51.36 22.31 6.89
N ARG A 73 52.21 21.57 7.61
CA ARG A 73 52.28 20.10 7.50
C ARG A 73 50.96 19.44 7.87
N LEU A 74 50.39 19.81 9.03
CA LEU A 74 49.08 19.30 9.45
C LEU A 74 47.99 19.63 8.42
N ARG A 75 48.02 20.83 7.85
CA ARG A 75 47.05 21.23 6.83
C ARG A 75 47.19 20.42 5.55
N ILE A 76 48.41 20.09 5.14
CA ILE A 76 48.67 19.22 3.99
C ILE A 76 48.09 17.84 4.28
N GLU A 77 48.45 17.23 5.41
CA GLU A 77 47.96 15.91 5.82
C GLU A 77 46.43 15.83 5.83
N GLN A 78 45.74 16.85 6.37
CA GLN A 78 44.27 16.94 6.33
C GLN A 78 43.71 16.95 4.90
N LEU A 79 44.37 17.66 3.97
CA LEU A 79 43.94 17.71 2.58
C LEU A 79 44.22 16.40 1.85
N GLU A 80 45.32 15.70 2.19
CA GLU A 80 45.65 14.40 1.62
C GLU A 80 44.65 13.32 2.06
N THR A 81 44.31 13.26 3.35
CA THR A 81 43.25 12.37 3.85
C THR A 81 41.92 12.67 3.18
N LYS A 82 41.55 13.95 3.07
CA LYS A 82 40.31 14.36 2.41
C LYS A 82 40.25 13.94 0.94
N ALA A 83 41.36 14.09 0.20
CA ALA A 83 41.45 13.66 -1.18
C ALA A 83 41.20 12.15 -1.33
N LEU A 84 41.77 11.35 -0.44
CA LEU A 84 41.60 9.89 -0.48
C LEU A 84 40.18 9.46 -0.08
N GLU A 85 39.63 10.04 0.98
CA GLU A 85 38.31 9.66 1.51
C GLU A 85 37.15 10.12 0.62
N GLU A 86 37.19 11.36 0.13
CA GLU A 86 36.07 11.92 -0.65
C GLU A 86 36.17 11.61 -2.14
N LEU A 87 37.38 11.60 -2.70
CA LEU A 87 37.59 11.46 -4.16
C LEU A 87 38.19 10.11 -4.54
N GLY A 88 38.79 9.36 -3.61
CA GLY A 88 39.44 8.08 -3.91
C GLY A 88 40.71 8.21 -4.75
N VAL A 89 41.35 9.38 -4.78
CA VAL A 89 42.53 9.67 -5.61
C VAL A 89 43.69 10.16 -4.74
N GLU A 90 44.91 9.69 -5.04
CA GLU A 90 46.11 10.17 -4.37
C GLU A 90 46.42 11.64 -4.72
N PRO A 91 46.99 12.42 -3.79
CA PRO A 91 47.28 13.84 -3.99
C PRO A 91 48.14 14.14 -5.23
N ALA A 92 49.14 13.30 -5.51
CA ALA A 92 50.01 13.46 -6.67
C ALA A 92 49.24 13.31 -7.99
N GLY A 93 48.30 12.35 -8.06
CA GLY A 93 47.42 12.17 -9.22
C GLY A 93 46.47 13.35 -9.41
N LEU A 94 45.87 13.84 -8.32
CA LEU A 94 45.01 15.03 -8.39
C LEU A 94 45.74 16.28 -8.90
N ILE A 95 46.98 16.50 -8.46
CA ILE A 95 47.77 17.64 -8.93
C ILE A 95 48.19 17.44 -10.39
N ALA A 96 48.59 16.21 -10.76
CA ALA A 96 49.03 15.91 -12.12
C ALA A 96 47.90 16.08 -13.14
N GLU A 97 46.67 15.66 -12.81
CA GLU A 97 45.54 15.65 -13.75
C GLU A 97 44.63 16.88 -13.62
N TYR A 98 44.50 17.46 -12.42
CA TYR A 98 43.55 18.54 -12.10
C TYR A 98 44.20 19.77 -11.46
N GLY A 99 45.53 19.86 -11.50
CA GLY A 99 46.27 21.01 -10.99
C GLY A 99 45.98 22.31 -11.76
N PRO A 100 46.37 23.48 -11.21
CA PRO A 100 46.16 24.79 -11.85
C PRO A 100 46.83 24.93 -13.23
N ASP A 101 47.85 24.12 -13.50
CA ASP A 101 48.58 24.10 -14.77
C ASP A 101 47.87 23.27 -15.85
N GLN A 102 46.87 22.47 -15.48
CA GLN A 102 46.09 21.66 -16.41
C GLN A 102 44.88 22.42 -16.98
N PRO A 103 44.51 22.16 -18.24
CA PRO A 103 43.29 22.71 -18.81
C PRO A 103 42.07 22.04 -18.16
N VAL A 104 41.06 22.84 -17.85
CA VAL A 104 39.84 22.37 -17.21
C VAL A 104 38.88 21.82 -18.28
N PRO A 105 38.37 20.58 -18.12
CA PRO A 105 37.41 20.01 -19.06
C PRO A 105 36.13 20.84 -19.19
N PRO A 106 35.49 20.82 -20.37
CA PRO A 106 34.20 21.47 -20.58
C PRO A 106 33.17 20.92 -19.58
N SER A 107 32.36 21.81 -18.99
CA SER A 107 31.28 21.39 -18.10
C SER A 107 30.22 20.59 -18.87
N PRO A 108 29.55 19.62 -18.21
CA PRO A 108 28.32 19.03 -18.71
C PRO A 108 27.31 20.12 -19.12
N PRO A 109 26.41 19.82 -20.09
CA PRO A 109 25.34 20.75 -20.44
C PRO A 109 24.46 21.04 -19.23
N ALA A 110 24.05 22.30 -19.08
CA ALA A 110 22.98 22.64 -18.15
C ALA A 110 21.65 22.02 -18.63
N GLU A 111 20.69 21.91 -17.71
CA GLU A 111 19.36 21.37 -18.03
C GLU A 111 18.69 22.20 -19.13
N GLY A 112 18.39 21.56 -20.28
CA GLY A 112 17.84 22.22 -21.47
C GLY A 112 18.87 22.91 -22.38
N GLU A 113 20.16 22.89 -22.06
CA GLU A 113 21.24 23.37 -22.94
C GLU A 113 21.56 22.29 -23.99
N VAL A 114 21.43 22.66 -25.28
CA VAL A 114 21.91 21.83 -26.38
C VAL A 114 23.33 22.27 -26.72
N LEU A 115 24.30 21.35 -26.61
CA LEU A 115 25.68 21.64 -26.99
C LEU A 115 25.81 21.71 -28.51
N PRO A 116 26.62 22.62 -29.05
CA PRO A 116 27.00 22.60 -30.46
C PRO A 116 27.63 21.25 -30.84
N GLU A 117 27.24 20.69 -31.98
CA GLU A 117 27.76 19.40 -32.46
C GLU A 117 29.24 19.48 -32.89
N ASP A 118 29.72 20.67 -33.22
CA ASP A 118 31.10 20.93 -33.63
C ASP A 118 32.09 20.72 -32.45
N PRO A 119 33.00 19.75 -32.52
CA PRO A 119 34.01 19.50 -31.49
C PRO A 119 34.95 20.69 -31.26
N ASP A 120 35.19 21.50 -32.30
CA ASP A 120 36.09 22.65 -32.24
C ASP A 120 35.40 23.91 -31.70
N HIS A 121 34.10 23.83 -31.40
CA HIS A 121 33.38 24.96 -30.81
C HIS A 121 33.96 25.32 -29.42
N PRO A 122 34.16 26.61 -29.10
CA PRO A 122 34.77 27.04 -27.82
C PRO A 122 34.09 26.51 -26.55
N ARG A 123 32.80 26.14 -26.62
CA ARG A 123 32.02 25.53 -25.52
C ARG A 123 32.44 24.09 -25.20
N ASN A 124 33.00 23.38 -26.19
CA ASN A 124 33.41 21.97 -26.12
C ASN A 124 34.92 21.82 -25.89
N GLN A 125 35.68 22.92 -25.97
CA GLN A 125 37.10 22.93 -25.73
C GLN A 125 37.44 23.10 -24.24
N PRO A 126 38.53 22.48 -23.76
CA PRO A 126 39.06 22.73 -22.43
C PRO A 126 39.48 24.20 -22.25
N VAL A 127 39.21 24.77 -21.08
CA VAL A 127 39.54 26.17 -20.77
C VAL A 127 40.65 26.27 -19.75
N ARG A 128 41.37 27.39 -19.74
CA ARG A 128 42.41 27.64 -18.72
C ARG A 128 41.80 27.65 -17.32
N TYR A 129 42.53 27.10 -16.34
CA TYR A 129 42.14 27.17 -14.94
C TYR A 129 42.02 28.63 -14.45
N VAL A 130 40.84 28.95 -13.91
CA VAL A 130 40.57 30.20 -13.21
C VAL A 130 39.91 29.86 -11.89
N ARG A 131 40.64 30.07 -10.78
CA ARG A 131 40.23 29.67 -9.42
C ARG A 131 38.81 30.09 -9.06
N ALA A 132 38.48 31.37 -9.26
CA ALA A 132 37.16 31.92 -8.91
C ALA A 132 36.00 31.24 -9.68
N GLN A 133 36.24 30.82 -10.93
CA GLN A 133 35.24 30.10 -11.72
C GLN A 133 35.06 28.66 -11.21
N GLN A 134 36.17 27.98 -10.87
CA GLN A 134 36.11 26.61 -10.35
C GLN A 134 35.46 26.54 -8.96
N GLU A 135 35.74 27.51 -8.08
CA GLU A 135 35.07 27.62 -6.78
C GLU A 135 33.56 27.84 -6.93
N LYS A 136 33.13 28.62 -7.93
CA LYS A 136 31.70 28.81 -8.25
C LYS A 136 31.07 27.52 -8.79
N ARG A 137 31.79 26.79 -9.66
CA ARG A 137 31.34 25.49 -10.21
C ARG A 137 31.20 24.44 -9.12
N LEU A 138 32.18 24.32 -8.23
CA LEU A 138 32.14 23.40 -7.09
C LEU A 138 30.92 23.67 -6.21
N LYS A 139 30.69 24.93 -5.82
CA LYS A 139 29.49 25.30 -5.02
C LYS A 139 28.17 24.96 -5.71
N ALA A 140 28.10 25.07 -7.04
CA ALA A 140 26.91 24.70 -7.79
C ALA A 140 26.71 23.17 -7.81
N ALA A 141 27.79 22.42 -8.04
CA ALA A 141 27.77 20.95 -8.02
C ALA A 141 27.42 20.39 -6.63
N GLU A 142 27.99 20.95 -5.56
CA GLU A 142 27.68 20.58 -4.18
C GLU A 142 26.20 20.80 -3.86
N ARG A 143 25.61 21.91 -4.33
CA ARG A 143 24.17 22.17 -4.16
C ARG A 143 23.32 21.16 -4.92
N ALA A 144 23.67 20.84 -6.17
CA ALA A 144 22.96 19.85 -6.97
C ALA A 144 23.06 18.45 -6.34
N TYR A 145 24.24 18.08 -5.84
CA TYR A 145 24.45 16.83 -5.12
C TYR A 145 23.61 16.75 -3.84
N GLN A 146 23.53 17.83 -3.06
CA GLN A 146 22.67 17.90 -1.88
C GLN A 146 21.18 17.79 -2.22
N GLN A 147 20.74 18.30 -3.37
CA GLN A 147 19.36 18.20 -3.84
C GLN A 147 18.94 16.78 -4.23
N LEU A 148 19.86 15.95 -4.71
CA LEU A 148 19.60 14.54 -5.01
C LEU A 148 19.20 13.73 -3.76
N GLY A 149 19.51 14.26 -2.56
CA GLY A 149 19.19 13.62 -1.30
C GLY A 149 20.05 12.37 -1.05
N LYS A 150 19.60 11.53 -0.12
CA LYS A 150 20.29 10.29 0.21
C LYS A 150 19.88 9.21 -0.78
N VAL A 151 20.86 8.55 -1.40
CA VAL A 151 20.62 7.36 -2.21
C VAL A 151 20.07 6.26 -1.31
N ASN A 152 18.90 5.70 -1.65
CA ASN A 152 18.34 4.54 -0.94
C ASN A 152 19.02 3.26 -1.46
N PRO A 153 19.86 2.57 -0.67
CA PRO A 153 20.55 1.36 -1.12
C PRO A 153 19.58 0.19 -1.37
N LEU A 154 18.39 0.20 -0.76
CA LEU A 154 17.38 -0.85 -0.89
C LEU A 154 16.42 -0.60 -2.07
N ALA A 155 16.55 0.51 -2.80
CA ALA A 155 15.58 0.89 -3.83
C ALA A 155 15.38 -0.18 -4.92
N LEU A 156 16.45 -0.88 -5.30
CA LEU A 156 16.37 -1.95 -6.31
C LEU A 156 15.62 -3.18 -5.79
N GLU A 157 15.85 -3.56 -4.53
CA GLU A 157 15.15 -4.69 -3.90
C GLU A 157 13.68 -4.37 -3.66
N GLU A 158 13.39 -3.16 -3.17
CA GLU A 158 12.01 -2.67 -2.97
C GLU A 158 11.26 -2.62 -4.30
N PHE A 159 11.88 -2.12 -5.36
CA PHE A 159 11.28 -2.09 -6.69
C PHE A 159 10.93 -3.49 -7.18
N ALA A 160 11.85 -4.46 -7.07
CA ALA A 160 11.61 -5.84 -7.47
C ALA A 160 10.45 -6.48 -6.68
N ALA A 161 10.40 -6.27 -5.36
CA ALA A 161 9.31 -6.77 -4.51
C ALA A 161 7.95 -6.12 -4.85
N LEU A 162 7.94 -4.81 -5.13
CA LEU A 162 6.75 -4.08 -5.57
C LEU A 162 6.26 -4.56 -6.94
N GLU A 163 7.19 -4.82 -7.87
CA GLU A 163 6.88 -5.33 -9.20
C GLU A 163 6.26 -6.73 -9.13
N GLU A 164 6.82 -7.64 -8.33
CA GLU A 164 6.26 -8.98 -8.10
C GLU A 164 4.85 -8.90 -7.50
N ARG A 165 4.66 -8.07 -6.47
CA ARG A 165 3.34 -7.85 -5.86
C ARG A 165 2.34 -7.27 -6.86
N HIS A 166 2.77 -6.32 -7.68
CA HIS A 166 1.92 -5.73 -8.71
C HIS A 166 1.49 -6.77 -9.75
N LYS A 167 2.43 -7.60 -10.22
CA LYS A 167 2.14 -8.69 -11.15
C LYS A 167 1.13 -9.67 -10.57
N PHE A 168 1.36 -10.16 -9.36
CA PHE A 168 0.43 -11.07 -8.67
C PHE A 168 -0.97 -10.47 -8.55
N LEU A 169 -1.10 -9.23 -8.07
CA LEU A 169 -2.40 -8.57 -7.91
C LEU A 169 -3.10 -8.32 -9.25
N SER A 170 -2.33 -8.03 -10.31
CA SER A 170 -2.88 -7.83 -11.66
C SER A 170 -3.46 -9.13 -12.22
N GLU A 171 -2.75 -10.25 -12.06
CA GLU A 171 -3.24 -11.58 -12.46
C GLU A 171 -4.51 -11.95 -11.69
N GLN A 172 -4.52 -11.78 -10.37
CA GLN A 172 -5.71 -12.04 -9.54
C GLN A 172 -6.91 -11.16 -9.94
N LEU A 173 -6.66 -9.90 -10.30
CA LEU A 173 -7.71 -8.98 -10.73
C LEU A 173 -8.35 -9.43 -12.06
N GLU A 174 -7.53 -9.85 -13.02
CA GLU A 174 -8.04 -10.35 -14.30
C GLU A 174 -8.82 -11.67 -14.14
N ASP A 175 -8.34 -12.58 -13.29
CA ASP A 175 -9.07 -13.81 -12.98
C ASP A 175 -10.45 -13.53 -12.35
N LEU A 176 -10.52 -12.57 -11.42
CA LEU A 176 -11.79 -12.15 -10.81
C LEU A 176 -12.74 -11.51 -11.82
N LYS A 177 -12.23 -10.66 -12.71
CA LYS A 177 -13.05 -10.06 -13.78
C LYS A 177 -13.61 -11.13 -14.70
N LYS A 178 -12.80 -12.12 -15.08
CA LYS A 178 -13.22 -13.24 -15.92
C LYS A 178 -14.29 -14.09 -15.22
N THR A 179 -14.04 -14.48 -13.98
CA THR A 179 -14.99 -15.27 -13.17
C THR A 179 -16.33 -14.54 -13.04
N ARG A 180 -16.32 -13.22 -12.83
CA ARG A 180 -17.55 -12.42 -12.78
C ARG A 180 -18.30 -12.45 -14.11
N ALA A 181 -17.59 -12.31 -15.23
CA ALA A 181 -18.21 -12.36 -16.56
C ALA A 181 -18.85 -13.74 -16.82
N ASP A 182 -18.14 -14.81 -16.49
CA ASP A 182 -18.62 -16.18 -16.65
C ASP A 182 -19.87 -16.44 -15.78
N LEU A 183 -19.89 -15.97 -14.54
CA LEU A 183 -21.07 -16.08 -13.67
C LEU A 183 -22.28 -15.32 -14.20
N LEU A 184 -22.09 -14.12 -14.73
CA LEU A 184 -23.19 -13.36 -15.34
C LEU A 184 -23.73 -14.04 -16.59
N GLN A 185 -22.87 -14.71 -17.36
CA GLN A 185 -23.28 -15.51 -18.50
C GLN A 185 -24.12 -16.72 -18.06
N VAL A 186 -23.72 -17.42 -17.00
CA VAL A 186 -24.51 -18.52 -16.43
C VAL A 186 -25.87 -18.04 -15.93
N VAL A 187 -25.93 -16.90 -15.24
CA VAL A 187 -27.21 -16.32 -14.79
C VAL A 187 -28.14 -16.07 -15.98
N LYS A 188 -27.61 -15.48 -17.06
CA LYS A 188 -28.38 -15.23 -18.28
C LYS A 188 -28.90 -16.52 -18.92
N GLU A 189 -28.07 -17.56 -19.00
CA GLU A 189 -28.48 -18.86 -19.55
C GLU A 189 -29.57 -19.53 -18.69
N VAL A 190 -29.47 -19.40 -17.37
CA VAL A 190 -30.51 -19.90 -16.44
C VAL A 190 -31.80 -19.12 -16.63
N ASP A 191 -31.74 -17.79 -16.73
CA ASP A 191 -32.91 -16.94 -16.94
C ASP A 191 -33.62 -17.29 -18.27
N GLU A 192 -32.87 -17.42 -19.36
CA GLU A 192 -33.40 -17.85 -20.66
C GLU A 192 -34.07 -19.24 -20.57
N ARG A 193 -33.47 -20.16 -19.81
CA ARG A 193 -34.04 -21.50 -19.62
C ARG A 193 -35.31 -21.46 -18.78
N VAL A 194 -35.35 -20.67 -17.71
CA VAL A 194 -36.51 -20.49 -16.85
C VAL A 194 -37.66 -19.87 -17.66
N GLU A 195 -37.38 -18.84 -18.45
CA GLU A 195 -38.36 -18.19 -19.33
C GLU A 195 -38.97 -19.18 -20.33
N GLN A 196 -38.15 -20.01 -20.98
CA GLN A 196 -38.64 -21.06 -21.89
C GLN A 196 -39.55 -22.05 -21.18
N VAL A 197 -39.09 -22.62 -20.06
CA VAL A 197 -39.83 -23.65 -19.32
C VAL A 197 -41.15 -23.09 -18.77
N PHE A 198 -41.12 -21.86 -18.25
CA PHE A 198 -42.32 -21.17 -17.77
C PHE A 198 -43.30 -20.90 -18.92
N THR A 199 -42.83 -20.36 -20.04
CA THR A 199 -43.67 -20.04 -21.21
C THR A 199 -44.36 -21.29 -21.76
N GLU A 200 -43.64 -22.39 -21.89
CA GLU A 200 -44.19 -23.68 -22.30
C GLU A 200 -45.22 -24.18 -21.29
N ALA A 201 -44.87 -24.20 -20.00
CA ALA A 201 -45.76 -24.66 -18.94
C ALA A 201 -47.05 -23.82 -18.85
N TYR A 202 -46.95 -22.50 -18.98
CA TYR A 202 -48.10 -21.59 -19.00
C TYR A 202 -49.02 -21.89 -20.19
N ARG A 203 -48.46 -22.02 -21.41
CA ARG A 203 -49.25 -22.30 -22.62
C ARG A 203 -49.97 -23.64 -22.54
N ASP A 204 -49.29 -24.68 -22.05
CA ASP A 204 -49.90 -26.00 -21.89
C ASP A 204 -50.98 -25.97 -20.81
N THR A 205 -50.71 -25.34 -19.66
CA THR A 205 -51.69 -25.21 -18.56
C THR A 205 -52.90 -24.39 -18.98
N ALA A 206 -52.71 -23.28 -19.72
CA ALA A 206 -53.79 -22.43 -20.20
C ALA A 206 -54.72 -23.19 -21.17
N ARG A 207 -54.14 -24.01 -22.06
CA ARG A 207 -54.90 -24.86 -22.99
C ARG A 207 -55.74 -25.91 -22.25
N GLU A 208 -55.15 -26.60 -21.28
CA GLU A 208 -55.88 -27.58 -20.45
C GLU A 208 -56.95 -26.90 -19.59
N PHE A 209 -56.69 -25.69 -19.09
CA PHE A 209 -57.62 -24.94 -18.24
C PHE A 209 -58.94 -24.63 -18.92
N GLU A 210 -58.95 -24.20 -20.18
CA GLU A 210 -60.19 -23.97 -20.93
C GLU A 210 -61.04 -25.25 -21.05
N GLY A 211 -60.39 -26.39 -21.31
CA GLY A 211 -61.04 -27.68 -21.44
C GLY A 211 -61.57 -28.24 -20.11
N VAL A 212 -60.77 -28.16 -19.05
CA VAL A 212 -61.14 -28.62 -17.70
C VAL A 212 -62.25 -27.74 -17.13
N PHE A 213 -62.14 -26.42 -17.27
CA PHE A 213 -63.11 -25.48 -16.73
C PHE A 213 -64.50 -25.65 -17.37
N SER A 214 -64.58 -25.79 -18.69
CA SER A 214 -65.85 -25.99 -19.41
C SER A 214 -66.56 -27.31 -19.05
N ARG A 215 -65.81 -28.36 -18.69
CA ARG A 215 -66.38 -29.63 -18.19
C ARG A 215 -66.92 -29.50 -16.76
N LEU A 216 -66.20 -28.80 -15.89
CA LEU A 216 -66.64 -28.54 -14.52
C LEU A 216 -67.82 -27.56 -14.46
N PHE A 217 -67.87 -26.59 -15.39
CA PHE A 217 -68.93 -25.59 -15.52
C PHE A 217 -69.51 -25.57 -16.95
N PRO A 218 -70.50 -26.43 -17.27
CA PRO A 218 -71.15 -26.42 -18.58
C PRO A 218 -71.74 -25.05 -18.91
N GLY A 219 -71.32 -24.46 -20.03
CA GLY A 219 -71.72 -23.10 -20.46
C GLY A 219 -70.96 -21.96 -19.77
N GLY A 220 -69.92 -22.27 -18.98
CA GLY A 220 -68.96 -21.31 -18.44
C GLY A 220 -67.66 -21.26 -19.25
N GLU A 221 -66.93 -20.15 -19.14
CA GLU A 221 -65.64 -19.93 -19.79
C GLU A 221 -64.60 -19.57 -18.72
N GLY A 222 -63.39 -20.14 -18.81
CA GLY A 222 -62.28 -19.82 -17.92
C GLY A 222 -61.02 -19.60 -18.74
N ARG A 223 -60.20 -18.61 -18.36
CA ARG A 223 -58.90 -18.34 -18.99
C ARG A 223 -57.83 -17.93 -17.98
N LEU A 224 -56.58 -18.25 -18.30
CA LEU A 224 -55.41 -17.77 -17.55
C LEU A 224 -54.83 -16.55 -18.26
N VAL A 225 -54.57 -15.48 -17.53
CA VAL A 225 -54.05 -14.22 -18.08
C VAL A 225 -52.78 -13.85 -17.35
N LEU A 226 -51.72 -13.51 -18.10
CA LEU A 226 -50.49 -12.99 -17.52
C LEU A 226 -50.70 -11.54 -17.10
N THR A 227 -50.24 -11.16 -15.92
CA THR A 227 -50.31 -9.78 -15.45
C THR A 227 -49.39 -8.86 -16.25
N ASP A 228 -48.25 -9.39 -16.72
CA ASP A 228 -47.29 -8.71 -17.57
C ASP A 228 -46.75 -9.65 -18.67
N PRO A 229 -47.39 -9.70 -19.86
CA PRO A 229 -47.02 -10.61 -20.94
C PRO A 229 -45.61 -10.40 -21.51
N GLU A 230 -45.02 -9.22 -21.31
CA GLU A 230 -43.71 -8.86 -21.85
C GLU A 230 -42.56 -9.33 -20.94
N ASN A 231 -42.86 -9.77 -19.72
CA ASN A 231 -41.86 -10.21 -18.75
C ASN A 231 -42.24 -11.54 -18.09
N MET A 232 -41.89 -12.64 -18.75
CA MET A 232 -42.18 -14.00 -18.29
C MET A 232 -41.49 -14.39 -16.98
N LEU A 233 -40.40 -13.71 -16.60
CA LEU A 233 -39.66 -14.03 -15.37
C LEU A 233 -40.34 -13.48 -14.12
N THR A 234 -41.01 -12.33 -14.22
CA THR A 234 -41.63 -11.66 -13.05
C THR A 234 -43.14 -11.52 -13.15
N THR A 235 -43.77 -11.97 -14.24
CA THR A 235 -45.23 -11.91 -14.38
C THR A 235 -45.94 -12.80 -13.37
N GLY A 236 -47.07 -12.32 -12.86
CA GLY A 236 -48.07 -13.14 -12.19
C GLY A 236 -49.00 -13.82 -13.18
N VAL A 237 -49.82 -14.73 -12.66
CA VAL A 237 -50.89 -15.42 -13.41
C VAL A 237 -52.22 -15.13 -12.72
N ASP A 238 -53.11 -14.44 -13.42
CA ASP A 238 -54.48 -14.20 -13.01
C ASP A 238 -55.41 -15.26 -13.60
N VAL A 239 -56.36 -15.73 -12.79
CA VAL A 239 -57.41 -16.65 -13.24
C VAL A 239 -58.70 -15.88 -13.41
N GLU A 240 -59.20 -15.85 -14.64
CA GLU A 240 -60.51 -15.30 -14.95
C GLU A 240 -61.51 -16.42 -15.20
N ALA A 241 -62.63 -16.34 -14.49
CA ALA A 241 -63.68 -17.35 -14.55
C ALA A 241 -65.04 -16.69 -14.81
N ARG A 242 -65.80 -17.30 -15.71
CA ARG A 242 -67.15 -16.89 -16.09
C ARG A 242 -68.11 -18.07 -15.91
N PRO A 243 -68.78 -18.17 -14.76
CA PRO A 243 -69.83 -19.17 -14.56
C PRO A 243 -71.02 -18.94 -15.51
N PRO A 244 -71.83 -19.97 -15.78
CA PRO A 244 -72.99 -19.87 -16.68
C PRO A 244 -73.96 -18.76 -16.23
N GLY A 245 -74.29 -17.86 -17.17
CA GLY A 245 -75.22 -16.75 -16.94
C GLY A 245 -74.63 -15.53 -16.20
N LYS A 246 -73.32 -15.48 -15.89
CA LYS A 246 -72.67 -14.36 -15.21
C LYS A 246 -71.61 -13.67 -16.10
N LYS A 247 -71.25 -12.41 -15.75
CA LYS A 247 -70.11 -11.69 -16.35
C LYS A 247 -68.78 -12.22 -15.78
N VAL A 248 -67.71 -12.07 -16.55
CA VAL A 248 -66.32 -12.44 -16.16
C VAL A 248 -65.95 -11.73 -14.86
N LYS A 249 -65.41 -12.45 -13.89
CA LYS A 249 -64.95 -11.92 -12.60
C LYS A 249 -63.60 -12.52 -12.23
N ARG A 250 -62.76 -11.77 -11.52
CA ARG A 250 -61.55 -12.29 -10.85
C ARG A 250 -61.96 -13.29 -9.76
N LEU A 251 -61.11 -14.28 -9.48
CA LEU A 251 -61.31 -15.31 -8.43
C LEU A 251 -61.83 -14.77 -7.08
N SER A 252 -61.37 -13.58 -6.68
CA SER A 252 -61.74 -12.92 -5.41
C SER A 252 -63.22 -12.51 -5.32
N LEU A 253 -63.95 -12.48 -6.45
CA LEU A 253 -65.32 -12.00 -6.55
C LEU A 253 -66.35 -13.12 -6.82
N LEU A 254 -65.93 -14.39 -6.68
CA LEU A 254 -66.77 -15.58 -6.83
C LEU A 254 -67.36 -16.05 -5.49
N SER A 255 -68.46 -16.81 -5.54
CA SER A 255 -69.01 -17.49 -4.35
C SER A 255 -68.05 -18.56 -3.81
N GLY A 256 -68.22 -18.97 -2.54
CA GLY A 256 -67.31 -19.93 -1.88
C GLY A 256 -67.12 -21.25 -2.64
N GLY A 257 -68.22 -21.86 -3.13
CA GLY A 257 -68.16 -23.09 -3.93
C GLY A 257 -67.60 -22.89 -5.34
N GLU A 258 -67.95 -21.79 -6.02
CA GLU A 258 -67.39 -21.46 -7.34
C GLU A 258 -65.87 -21.21 -7.27
N ARG A 259 -65.40 -20.58 -6.19
CA ARG A 259 -63.97 -20.34 -5.95
C ARG A 259 -63.21 -21.64 -5.73
N SER A 260 -63.73 -22.55 -4.89
CA SER A 260 -63.12 -23.86 -4.65
C SER A 260 -63.05 -24.68 -5.93
N LEU A 261 -64.13 -24.73 -6.71
CA LEU A 261 -64.16 -25.51 -7.95
C LEU A 261 -63.25 -24.90 -9.05
N THR A 262 -63.12 -23.58 -9.10
CA THR A 262 -62.15 -22.91 -9.99
C THR A 262 -60.70 -23.22 -9.60
N ALA A 263 -60.40 -23.27 -8.29
CA ALA A 263 -59.06 -23.66 -7.82
C ALA A 263 -58.76 -25.13 -8.14
N VAL A 264 -59.72 -26.03 -7.97
CA VAL A 264 -59.61 -27.44 -8.37
C VAL A 264 -59.42 -27.55 -9.88
N ALA A 265 -60.15 -26.76 -10.69
CA ALA A 265 -59.96 -26.72 -12.14
C ALA A 265 -58.53 -26.33 -12.51
N LEU A 266 -57.96 -25.32 -11.86
CA LEU A 266 -56.56 -24.91 -12.07
C LEU A 266 -55.58 -26.04 -11.73
N LEU A 267 -55.73 -26.66 -10.56
CA LEU A 267 -54.85 -27.76 -10.12
C LEU A 267 -54.89 -28.94 -11.10
N VAL A 268 -56.09 -29.37 -11.49
CA VAL A 268 -56.28 -30.43 -12.50
C VAL A 268 -55.61 -30.05 -13.82
N SER A 269 -55.73 -28.79 -14.24
CA SER A 269 -55.14 -28.33 -15.51
C SER A 269 -53.62 -28.38 -15.49
N ILE A 270 -53.02 -28.03 -14.35
CA ILE A 270 -51.58 -28.18 -14.12
C ILE A 270 -51.20 -29.67 -14.18
N PHE A 271 -51.98 -30.55 -13.55
CA PHE A 271 -51.70 -31.99 -13.55
C PHE A 271 -51.81 -32.62 -14.94
N LYS A 272 -52.79 -32.21 -15.75
CA LYS A 272 -52.91 -32.67 -17.15
C LYS A 272 -51.77 -32.14 -18.03
N ALA A 273 -51.37 -30.88 -17.85
CA ALA A 273 -50.29 -30.27 -18.62
C ALA A 273 -48.91 -30.84 -18.25
N ARG A 274 -48.71 -31.20 -16.99
CA ARG A 274 -47.45 -31.75 -16.45
C ARG A 274 -47.76 -32.95 -15.53
N PRO A 275 -47.91 -34.15 -16.09
CA PRO A 275 -48.25 -35.33 -15.31
C PRO A 275 -47.11 -35.74 -14.36
N SER A 276 -47.45 -35.97 -13.11
CA SER A 276 -46.57 -36.51 -12.07
C SER A 276 -46.81 -38.01 -11.92
N PRO A 277 -45.83 -38.78 -11.39
CA PRO A 277 -46.00 -40.22 -11.17
C PRO A 277 -47.17 -40.54 -10.23
N PHE A 278 -47.42 -39.70 -9.23
CA PHE A 278 -48.55 -39.83 -8.33
C PHE A 278 -49.04 -38.46 -7.82
N TYR A 279 -50.29 -38.44 -7.36
CA TYR A 279 -50.93 -37.29 -6.73
C TYR A 279 -51.58 -37.70 -5.40
N VAL A 280 -51.48 -36.84 -4.40
CA VAL A 280 -52.17 -36.98 -3.11
C VAL A 280 -53.16 -35.83 -2.97
N MET A 281 -54.43 -36.15 -2.76
CA MET A 281 -55.51 -35.19 -2.62
C MET A 281 -56.20 -35.42 -1.29
N ASP A 282 -56.30 -34.38 -0.46
CA ASP A 282 -56.89 -34.45 0.87
C ASP A 282 -58.13 -33.57 0.97
N GLU A 283 -59.30 -34.20 1.12
CA GLU A 283 -60.63 -33.59 1.24
C GLU A 283 -60.93 -32.46 0.25
N VAL A 284 -60.39 -32.56 -0.97
CA VAL A 284 -60.50 -31.52 -2.01
C VAL A 284 -61.94 -31.26 -2.46
N GLU A 285 -62.84 -32.21 -2.20
CA GLU A 285 -64.24 -32.18 -2.58
C GLU A 285 -65.22 -31.77 -1.46
N ALA A 286 -64.73 -31.47 -0.24
CA ALA A 286 -65.59 -31.21 0.93
C ALA A 286 -66.57 -30.04 0.76
N ALA A 287 -66.24 -29.08 -0.12
CA ALA A 287 -67.07 -27.91 -0.40
C ALA A 287 -67.94 -28.04 -1.66
N LEU A 288 -68.00 -29.22 -2.29
CA LEU A 288 -68.70 -29.45 -3.55
C LEU A 288 -70.09 -30.05 -3.34
N ASP A 289 -71.04 -29.63 -4.18
CA ASP A 289 -72.35 -30.28 -4.27
C ASP A 289 -72.28 -31.61 -5.06
N ASP A 290 -73.33 -32.43 -4.97
CA ASP A 290 -73.41 -33.74 -5.63
C ASP A 290 -73.14 -33.69 -7.15
N THR A 291 -73.55 -32.61 -7.81
CA THR A 291 -73.41 -32.47 -9.27
C THR A 291 -71.97 -32.19 -9.65
N ASN A 292 -71.31 -31.27 -8.94
CA ASN A 292 -69.92 -30.91 -9.16
C ASN A 292 -68.96 -32.01 -8.68
N LEU A 293 -69.29 -32.71 -7.59
CA LEU A 293 -68.58 -33.90 -7.13
C LEU A 293 -68.50 -34.95 -8.24
N GLN A 294 -69.61 -35.24 -8.93
CA GLN A 294 -69.62 -36.22 -10.01
C GLN A 294 -68.88 -35.76 -11.28
N ARG A 295 -68.70 -34.45 -11.48
CA ARG A 295 -67.83 -33.92 -12.54
C ARG A 295 -66.35 -34.07 -12.16
N LEU A 296 -66.01 -33.79 -10.91
CA LEU A 296 -64.65 -33.94 -10.40
C LEU A 296 -64.20 -35.42 -10.44
N ILE A 297 -65.05 -36.34 -10.01
CA ILE A 297 -64.75 -37.79 -10.05
C ILE A 297 -64.40 -38.25 -11.46
N ARG A 298 -65.17 -37.83 -12.49
CA ARG A 298 -64.86 -38.17 -13.89
C ARG A 298 -63.51 -37.65 -14.36
N ILE A 299 -63.10 -36.49 -13.88
CA ILE A 299 -61.79 -35.92 -14.20
C ILE A 299 -60.69 -36.70 -13.49
N MET A 300 -60.89 -37.10 -12.23
CA MET A 300 -59.97 -37.99 -11.52
C MET A 300 -59.85 -39.35 -12.24
N GLU A 301 -60.95 -39.86 -12.80
CA GLU A 301 -60.96 -41.08 -13.60
C GLU A 301 -60.16 -40.97 -14.92
N GLU A 302 -60.06 -39.78 -15.50
CA GLU A 302 -59.16 -39.53 -16.64
C GLU A 302 -57.70 -39.43 -16.18
N LEU A 303 -57.45 -38.77 -15.04
CA LEU A 303 -56.08 -38.60 -14.52
C LEU A 303 -55.45 -39.93 -14.07
N GLN A 304 -56.25 -40.88 -13.58
CA GLN A 304 -55.75 -42.22 -13.22
C GLN A 304 -55.22 -43.03 -14.41
N GLU A 305 -55.58 -42.67 -15.65
CA GLU A 305 -55.06 -43.37 -16.84
C GLU A 305 -53.55 -43.18 -17.00
N SER A 306 -53.02 -42.05 -16.50
CA SER A 306 -51.60 -41.67 -16.63
C SER A 306 -50.83 -41.60 -15.31
N SER A 307 -51.52 -41.48 -14.17
CA SER A 307 -50.90 -41.18 -12.87
C SER A 307 -51.58 -41.92 -11.72
N GLN A 308 -50.84 -42.26 -10.66
CA GLN A 308 -51.45 -42.87 -9.48
C GLN A 308 -52.15 -41.79 -8.62
N LEU A 309 -53.42 -41.98 -8.25
CA LEU A 309 -54.14 -41.07 -7.36
C LEU A 309 -54.33 -41.69 -5.98
N ILE A 310 -53.99 -40.93 -4.94
CA ILE A 310 -54.29 -41.24 -3.53
C ILE A 310 -55.25 -40.13 -3.05
N VAL A 311 -56.49 -40.50 -2.78
CA VAL A 311 -57.52 -39.54 -2.35
C VAL A 311 -57.93 -39.87 -0.92
N ILE A 312 -57.78 -38.90 -0.03
CA ILE A 312 -58.27 -38.94 1.36
C ILE A 312 -59.61 -38.21 1.37
N THR A 313 -60.66 -38.94 1.74
CA THR A 313 -62.03 -38.43 1.63
C THR A 313 -62.97 -39.13 2.60
N HIS A 314 -64.05 -38.45 2.97
CA HIS A 314 -65.23 -39.01 3.64
C HIS A 314 -66.45 -39.11 2.70
N GLN A 315 -66.32 -38.71 1.43
CA GLN A 315 -67.41 -38.70 0.45
C GLN A 315 -67.64 -40.10 -0.15
N LYS A 316 -68.83 -40.64 0.06
CA LYS A 316 -69.21 -41.99 -0.39
C LYS A 316 -69.05 -42.18 -1.91
N ARG A 317 -69.44 -41.18 -2.69
CA ARG A 317 -69.35 -41.24 -4.16
C ARG A 317 -67.89 -41.31 -4.66
N THR A 318 -66.96 -40.61 -4.01
CA THR A 318 -65.53 -40.70 -4.33
C THR A 318 -64.99 -42.08 -3.98
N MET A 319 -65.38 -42.63 -2.81
CA MET A 319 -64.98 -43.97 -2.38
C MET A 319 -65.47 -45.09 -3.32
N GLU A 320 -66.67 -44.94 -3.90
CA GLU A 320 -67.28 -45.93 -4.79
C GLU A 320 -66.51 -46.15 -6.10
N VAL A 321 -65.73 -45.16 -6.54
CA VAL A 321 -64.98 -45.21 -7.80
C VAL A 321 -63.53 -45.68 -7.60
N ALA A 322 -63.06 -45.79 -6.36
CA ALA A 322 -61.69 -46.22 -6.08
C ALA A 322 -61.45 -47.71 -6.39
N ASP A 323 -60.25 -48.05 -6.86
CA ASP A 323 -59.84 -49.46 -7.04
C ASP A 323 -59.59 -50.17 -5.70
N ALA A 324 -59.09 -49.43 -4.72
CA ALA A 324 -58.80 -49.91 -3.38
C ALA A 324 -59.13 -48.83 -2.33
N LEU A 325 -59.71 -49.27 -1.21
CA LEU A 325 -60.00 -48.43 -0.05
C LEU A 325 -59.08 -48.79 1.10
N TYR A 326 -58.52 -47.77 1.73
CA TYR A 326 -57.76 -47.87 2.96
C TYR A 326 -58.49 -47.09 4.05
N GLY A 327 -59.03 -47.81 5.04
CA GLY A 327 -59.68 -47.23 6.21
C GLY A 327 -58.70 -47.14 7.37
N VAL A 328 -58.68 -46.00 8.06
CA VAL A 328 -57.93 -45.83 9.31
C VAL A 328 -58.90 -45.93 10.47
N SER A 329 -58.66 -46.86 11.39
CA SER A 329 -59.44 -47.02 12.62
C SER A 329 -58.53 -46.87 13.84
N MET A 330 -58.98 -46.12 14.85
CA MET A 330 -58.31 -46.07 16.15
C MET A 330 -58.85 -47.18 17.05
N GLN A 331 -57.96 -48.03 17.57
CA GLN A 331 -58.30 -48.94 18.66
C GLN A 331 -58.18 -48.19 20.01
N GLY A 332 -58.77 -48.74 21.08
CA GLY A 332 -58.89 -48.09 22.40
C GLY A 332 -57.56 -47.65 23.05
N ASP A 333 -56.43 -48.07 22.49
CA ASP A 333 -55.08 -47.85 22.98
C ASP A 333 -54.44 -46.57 22.39
N GLY A 334 -55.18 -45.80 21.57
CA GLY A 334 -54.69 -44.59 20.90
C GLY A 334 -53.78 -44.85 19.70
N VAL A 335 -53.61 -46.11 19.30
CA VAL A 335 -52.84 -46.52 18.11
C VAL A 335 -53.77 -46.63 16.91
N SER A 336 -53.42 -45.92 15.83
CA SER A 336 -54.13 -46.01 14.55
C SER A 336 -53.74 -47.29 13.79
N LYS A 337 -54.72 -48.08 13.38
CA LYS A 337 -54.55 -49.28 12.56
C LYS A 337 -55.19 -49.07 11.19
N VAL A 338 -54.44 -49.40 10.13
CA VAL A 338 -54.90 -49.33 8.75
C VAL A 338 -55.54 -50.66 8.36
N ILE A 339 -56.72 -50.59 7.75
CA ILE A 339 -57.48 -51.70 7.18
C ILE A 339 -57.58 -51.45 5.67
N SER A 340 -57.31 -52.45 4.85
CA SER A 340 -57.40 -52.33 3.39
C SER A 340 -58.48 -53.24 2.83
N GLN A 341 -59.26 -52.74 1.87
CA GLN A 341 -60.22 -53.50 1.11
C GLN A 341 -60.09 -53.16 -0.37
N ARG A 342 -59.95 -54.17 -1.22
CA ARG A 342 -59.90 -54.01 -2.67
C ARG A 342 -61.34 -54.08 -3.22
N LEU A 343 -61.73 -53.11 -4.04
CA LEU A 343 -63.09 -53.00 -4.59
C LEU A 343 -63.21 -53.63 -5.99
N ARG A 344 -62.08 -53.77 -6.71
CA ARG A 344 -61.96 -54.43 -8.02
C ARG A 344 -60.77 -55.38 -8.12
#